data_AF-A0A959ZL79-F1
#
_entry.id   AF-A0A959ZL79-F1
#
_cell.length_a   1.000
_cell.length_b   1.000
_cell.length_c   1.000
_cell.angle_alpha   90.00
_cell.angle_beta   90.00
_cell.angle_gamma   90.00
#
_symmetry.space_group_name_H-M   'P 1'
#
loop_
_entity.id
_entity.type
_entity.pdbx_description
1 polymer ?
#
loop_
_entity_poly.entity_id
_entity_poly.type
_entity_poly.pdbx_seq_one_letter_code
_entity_poly.pdbx_strand_id
1 'polypeptide(L)'
;MAAQEDENVPETTPGPDAQPDPHGDHHLRESVKAELTGGTQPDNGVEGPRAIKAERIMNGPLMVAAALTLPSVALSEAHVGGTLEVIAQILNWGTWIAFAIEFVVMLALVPDRGKYLRHHPVEIVVVFLTPPVLPPGLQSLRAIRLLRLLRLLKLAQLSNRVFSNEGLQYAALLTVLTTVAGGSVFRAFEAKNQHLTEWDGIYWAFTTMTTVGSEFTATTVGGQITSVVILLVGISFVAMLTGSIAQRFLKPSANQE
;
A
#
# COMPACT_ATOMS: atom_id res chain seq x y z
N MET A 1 -5.03 -28.17 68.64
CA MET A 1 -3.95 -27.62 69.49
C MET A 1 -2.69 -27.63 68.63
N ALA A 2 -2.15 -26.55 68.05
CA ALA A 2 -2.38 -25.11 68.06
C ALA A 2 -2.01 -24.59 66.64
N ALA A 3 -2.82 -23.71 66.04
CA ALA A 3 -2.60 -22.27 65.89
C ALA A 3 -1.68 -21.88 64.69
N GLN A 4 -2.31 -21.28 63.67
CA GLN A 4 -1.70 -20.53 62.57
C GLN A 4 -1.15 -19.20 63.09
N GLU A 5 0.06 -18.83 62.68
CA GLU A 5 0.58 -17.47 62.82
C GLU A 5 0.15 -16.63 61.62
N ASP A 6 -0.46 -15.49 61.93
CA ASP A 6 -1.01 -14.48 61.03
C ASP A 6 0.04 -13.38 60.86
N GLU A 7 0.59 -13.23 59.65
CA GLU A 7 1.62 -12.22 59.35
C GLU A 7 0.95 -10.90 58.98
N ASN A 8 1.00 -9.98 59.94
CA ASN A 8 0.40 -8.66 59.95
C ASN A 8 1.05 -7.71 58.91
N VAL A 9 0.34 -7.39 57.83
CA VAL A 9 0.71 -6.32 56.88
C VAL A 9 0.06 -5.01 57.35
N PRO A 10 0.80 -3.91 57.58
CA PRO A 10 0.19 -2.66 58.01
C PRO A 10 -0.57 -1.99 56.86
N GLU A 11 -1.89 -1.89 56.98
CA GLU A 11 -2.73 -1.00 56.18
C GLU A 11 -2.37 0.46 56.50
N THR A 12 -1.64 1.11 55.59
CA THR A 12 -1.51 2.57 55.61
C THR A 12 -2.77 3.18 54.99
N THR A 13 -3.74 3.51 55.84
CA THR A 13 -4.88 4.34 55.44
C THR A 13 -4.40 5.80 55.23
N PRO A 14 -4.69 6.44 54.09
CA PRO A 14 -4.35 7.84 53.89
C PRO A 14 -5.20 8.71 54.83
N GLY A 15 -4.56 9.59 55.59
CA GLY A 15 -5.25 10.50 56.51
C GLY A 15 -6.13 11.54 55.79
N PRO A 16 -7.09 12.17 56.50
CA PRO A 16 -8.12 13.03 55.91
C PRO A 16 -7.64 14.36 55.29
N ASP A 17 -6.34 14.67 55.38
CA ASP A 17 -5.77 15.99 55.02
C ASP A 17 -4.78 15.94 53.84
N ALA A 18 -4.87 14.92 52.98
CA ALA A 18 -4.09 14.89 51.75
C ALA A 18 -4.60 15.97 50.76
N GLN A 19 -3.99 17.15 50.83
CA GLN A 19 -4.19 18.23 49.87
C GLN A 19 -3.94 17.69 48.45
N PRO A 20 -4.89 17.82 47.50
CA PRO A 20 -4.72 17.29 46.16
C PRO A 20 -3.49 17.95 45.52
N ASP A 21 -2.51 17.12 45.15
CA ASP A 21 -1.31 17.55 44.47
C ASP A 21 -1.70 18.25 43.15
N PRO A 22 -1.47 19.58 43.02
CA PRO A 22 -1.87 20.34 41.84
C PRO A 22 -1.07 19.96 40.59
N HIS A 23 0.00 19.16 40.73
CA HIS A 23 0.81 18.69 39.60
C HIS A 23 0.39 17.31 39.06
N GLY A 24 -0.34 16.50 39.82
CA GLY A 24 -0.79 15.17 39.37
C GLY A 24 -1.84 15.22 38.26
N ASP A 25 -2.71 16.23 38.30
CA ASP A 25 -3.79 16.44 37.33
C ASP A 25 -3.28 16.73 35.91
N HIS A 26 -2.10 17.35 35.79
CA HIS A 26 -1.54 17.70 34.49
C HIS A 26 -1.03 16.46 33.75
N HIS A 27 -0.41 15.52 34.47
CA HIS A 27 0.07 14.26 33.90
C HIS A 27 -1.07 13.32 33.52
N LEU A 28 -2.13 13.28 34.33
CA LEU A 28 -3.34 12.53 34.01
C LEU A 28 -4.09 13.11 32.81
N ARG A 29 -4.16 14.43 32.68
CA ARG A 29 -4.76 15.08 31.51
C ARG A 29 -3.94 14.86 30.24
N GLU A 30 -2.61 14.84 30.34
CA GLU A 30 -1.76 14.53 29.19
C GLU A 30 -1.82 13.06 28.78
N SER A 31 -1.83 12.12 29.75
CA SER A 31 -1.97 10.70 29.45
C SER A 31 -3.34 10.38 28.88
N VAL A 32 -4.41 10.92 29.46
CA VAL A 32 -5.78 10.78 28.94
C VAL A 32 -5.94 11.45 27.59
N LYS A 33 -5.30 12.61 27.34
CA LYS A 33 -5.31 13.25 26.03
C LYS A 33 -4.55 12.44 24.99
N ALA A 34 -3.41 11.84 25.35
CA ALA A 34 -2.65 10.93 24.48
C ALA A 34 -3.45 9.66 24.14
N GLU A 35 -4.20 9.13 25.11
CA GLU A 35 -5.04 7.94 24.96
C GLU A 35 -6.33 8.24 24.17
N LEU A 36 -6.97 9.38 24.41
CA LEU A 36 -8.15 9.86 23.67
C LEU A 36 -7.83 10.30 22.24
N THR A 37 -6.61 10.77 21.97
CA THR A 37 -6.19 11.04 20.58
C THR A 37 -5.99 9.79 19.76
N GLY A 38 -6.06 8.59 20.39
CA GLY A 38 -5.91 7.29 19.76
C GLY A 38 -4.53 7.20 19.14
N GLY A 39 -3.60 6.47 19.76
CA GLY A 39 -2.28 6.18 19.22
C GLY A 39 -2.37 5.79 17.74
N THR A 40 -2.21 6.79 16.87
CA THR A 40 -2.37 6.69 15.43
C THR A 40 -1.05 7.11 14.83
N GLN A 41 -0.04 6.28 15.08
CA GLN A 41 0.92 5.89 14.06
C GLN A 41 1.84 4.83 14.71
N PRO A 42 2.18 3.73 14.03
CA PRO A 42 3.43 3.06 14.37
C PRO A 42 4.53 4.12 14.25
N ASP A 43 5.16 4.50 15.36
CA ASP A 43 6.36 5.31 15.31
C ASP A 43 7.47 4.42 14.77
N ASN A 44 7.70 4.50 13.46
CA ASN A 44 8.78 3.79 12.81
C ASN A 44 10.16 4.30 13.30
N GLY A 45 10.21 5.38 14.08
CA GLY A 45 11.43 6.07 14.49
C GLY A 45 12.26 6.57 13.29
N VAL A 46 11.61 6.75 12.13
CA VAL A 46 12.24 7.13 10.85
C VAL A 46 11.76 8.49 10.36
N GLU A 47 10.48 8.80 10.60
CA GLU A 47 9.80 9.94 9.98
C GLU A 47 9.50 11.00 11.02
N GLY A 48 10.20 12.14 10.93
CA GLY A 48 9.94 13.27 11.82
C GLY A 48 8.52 13.83 11.63
N PRO A 49 7.98 14.61 12.60
CA PRO A 49 6.61 15.14 12.56
C PRO A 49 6.27 15.94 11.28
N ARG A 50 7.28 16.55 10.65
CA ARG A 50 7.14 17.27 9.37
C ARG A 50 6.95 16.33 8.18
N ALA A 51 7.59 15.17 8.17
CA ALA A 51 7.49 14.18 7.09
C ALA A 51 6.10 13.54 7.09
N ILE A 52 5.58 13.16 8.26
CA ILE A 52 4.23 12.60 8.42
C ILE A 52 3.14 13.58 7.96
N LYS A 53 3.29 14.87 8.28
CA LYS A 53 2.33 15.90 7.83
C LYS A 53 2.39 16.11 6.32
N ALA A 54 3.59 16.13 5.74
CA ALA A 54 3.77 16.26 4.30
C ALA A 54 3.21 15.05 3.55
N GLU A 55 3.44 13.83 4.05
CA GLU A 55 2.85 12.59 3.52
C GLU A 55 1.33 12.69 3.46
N ARG A 56 0.69 13.06 4.58
CA ARG A 56 -0.78 13.15 4.65
C ARG A 56 -1.37 14.15 3.66
N ILE A 57 -0.69 15.26 3.40
CA ILE A 57 -1.13 16.27 2.43
C ILE A 57 -0.94 15.78 1.00
N MET A 58 0.17 15.09 0.72
CA MET A 58 0.50 14.60 -0.63
C MET A 58 -0.30 13.35 -1.02
N ASN A 59 -0.78 12.57 -0.05
CA ASN A 59 -1.55 11.36 -0.29
C ASN A 59 -2.75 11.56 -1.24
N GLY A 60 -3.57 12.59 -1.05
CA GLY A 60 -4.76 12.82 -1.88
C GLY A 60 -4.42 13.07 -3.37
N PRO A 61 -3.60 14.09 -3.69
CA PRO A 61 -3.14 14.35 -5.05
C PRO A 61 -2.47 13.13 -5.72
N LEU A 62 -1.72 12.35 -4.95
CA LEU A 62 -1.05 11.16 -5.46
C LEU A 62 -1.96 9.97 -5.70
N MET A 63 -3.03 9.83 -4.93
CA MET A 63 -4.05 8.85 -5.24
C MET A 63 -4.70 9.16 -6.59
N VAL A 64 -4.98 10.44 -6.86
CA VAL A 64 -5.49 10.88 -8.16
C VAL A 64 -4.47 10.60 -9.27
N ALA A 65 -3.19 10.92 -9.05
CA ALA A 65 -2.13 10.63 -10.03
C ALA A 65 -1.93 9.12 -10.27
N ALA A 66 -1.98 8.30 -9.23
CA ALA A 66 -1.92 6.85 -9.33
C ALA A 66 -3.10 6.31 -10.14
N ALA A 67 -4.33 6.74 -9.81
CA ALA A 67 -5.53 6.35 -10.53
C ALA A 67 -5.48 6.79 -12.01
N LEU A 68 -4.98 8.00 -12.29
CA LEU A 68 -4.80 8.52 -13.65
C LEU A 68 -3.76 7.77 -14.47
N THR A 69 -2.87 7.01 -13.81
CA THR A 69 -1.88 6.20 -14.52
C THR A 69 -2.57 5.12 -15.37
N LEU A 70 -3.75 4.64 -14.97
CA LEU A 70 -4.52 3.65 -15.73
C LEU A 70 -4.99 4.14 -17.10
N PRO A 71 -5.82 5.21 -17.19
CA PRO A 71 -6.23 5.73 -18.49
C PRO A 71 -5.03 6.24 -19.29
N SER A 72 -3.97 6.74 -18.64
CA SER A 72 -2.74 7.14 -19.34
C SER A 72 -2.05 5.97 -20.04
N VAL A 73 -1.91 4.82 -19.37
CA VAL A 73 -1.32 3.61 -19.98
C VAL A 73 -2.25 3.07 -21.06
N ALA A 74 -3.55 2.94 -20.80
CA ALA A 74 -4.51 2.45 -21.80
C ALA A 74 -4.53 3.31 -23.08
N LEU A 75 -4.49 4.63 -22.95
CA LEU A 75 -4.42 5.56 -24.09
C LEU A 75 -3.07 5.48 -24.82
N SER A 76 -1.98 5.21 -24.10
CA SER A 76 -0.65 5.05 -24.71
C SER A 76 -0.49 3.75 -25.48
N GLU A 77 -1.22 2.69 -25.12
CA GLU A 77 -1.16 1.39 -25.79
C GLU A 77 -2.15 1.29 -26.95
N ALA A 78 -3.25 2.05 -26.93
CA ALA A 78 -4.27 2.01 -27.98
C ALA A 78 -3.80 2.54 -29.36
N HIS A 79 -2.54 2.97 -29.50
CA HIS A 79 -1.93 3.49 -30.75
C HIS A 79 -2.85 4.47 -31.50
N VAL A 80 -3.62 5.27 -30.74
CA VAL A 80 -4.60 6.20 -31.31
C VAL A 80 -3.84 7.44 -31.78
N GLY A 81 -3.47 7.46 -33.05
CA GLY A 81 -2.71 8.58 -33.63
C GLY A 81 -3.42 9.92 -33.42
N GLY A 82 -2.62 10.99 -33.25
CA GLY A 82 -3.11 12.37 -33.19
C GLY A 82 -3.22 12.94 -31.75
N THR A 83 -4.30 13.65 -31.45
CA THR A 83 -4.47 14.42 -30.20
C THR A 83 -4.45 13.56 -28.93
N LEU A 84 -4.91 12.30 -29.02
CA LEU A 84 -4.95 11.39 -27.89
C LEU A 84 -3.54 10.95 -27.43
N GLU A 85 -2.60 10.84 -28.35
CA GLU A 85 -1.20 10.55 -28.03
C GLU A 85 -0.55 11.71 -27.25
N VAL A 86 -0.83 12.95 -27.66
CA VAL A 86 -0.38 14.15 -26.95
C VAL A 86 -0.98 14.21 -25.54
N ILE A 87 -2.27 13.91 -25.39
CA ILE A 87 -2.94 13.84 -24.07
C ILE A 87 -2.28 12.75 -23.21
N ALA A 88 -2.07 11.56 -23.76
CA ALA A 88 -1.42 10.46 -23.04
C ALA A 88 -0.01 10.84 -22.58
N GLN A 89 0.75 11.56 -23.42
CA GLN A 89 2.08 12.04 -23.09
C GLN A 89 2.06 13.09 -21.97
N ILE A 90 1.14 14.06 -22.03
CA ILE A 90 0.95 15.06 -20.96
C ILE A 90 0.59 14.38 -19.64
N LEU A 91 -0.35 13.43 -19.66
CA LEU A 91 -0.74 12.69 -18.47
C LEU A 91 0.42 11.84 -17.91
N ASN A 92 1.22 11.22 -18.77
CA ASN A 92 2.36 10.42 -18.36
C ASN A 92 3.45 11.29 -17.70
N TRP A 93 3.76 12.45 -18.27
CA TRP A 93 4.68 13.42 -17.66
C TRP A 93 4.12 13.98 -16.35
N GLY A 94 2.86 14.41 -16.33
CA GLY A 94 2.22 14.98 -15.15
C GLY A 94 2.19 13.99 -13.98
N THR A 95 1.81 12.74 -14.24
CA THR A 95 1.83 11.69 -13.21
C THR A 95 3.24 11.39 -12.73
N TRP A 96 4.23 11.24 -13.63
CA TRP A 96 5.62 11.00 -13.22
C TRP A 96 6.19 12.16 -12.39
N ILE A 97 5.96 13.41 -12.79
CA ILE A 97 6.41 14.59 -12.06
C ILE A 97 5.82 14.62 -10.66
N ALA A 98 4.52 14.30 -10.50
CA ALA A 98 3.88 14.25 -9.19
C ALA A 98 4.58 13.25 -8.24
N PHE A 99 4.86 12.03 -8.71
CA PHE A 99 5.60 11.02 -7.94
C PHE A 99 7.05 11.43 -7.67
N ALA A 100 7.73 12.05 -8.65
CA ALA A 100 9.10 12.51 -8.49
C ALA A 100 9.20 13.63 -7.46
N ILE A 101 8.29 14.62 -7.49
CA ILE A 101 8.24 15.72 -6.53
C ILE A 101 8.07 15.17 -5.12
N GLU A 102 7.11 14.29 -4.92
CA GLU A 102 6.90 13.70 -3.60
C GLU A 102 8.11 12.94 -3.10
N PHE A 103 8.71 12.10 -3.94
CA PHE A 103 9.90 11.34 -3.56
C PHE A 103 11.03 12.30 -3.13
N VAL A 104 11.23 13.40 -3.88
CA VAL A 104 12.23 14.42 -3.54
C VAL A 104 11.87 15.16 -2.25
N VAL A 105 10.59 15.52 -2.06
CA VAL A 105 10.11 16.20 -0.85
C VAL A 105 10.28 15.30 0.38
N MET A 106 9.88 14.04 0.32
CA MET A 106 10.08 13.09 1.41
C MET A 106 11.58 12.87 1.68
N LEU A 107 12.39 12.68 0.64
CA LEU A 107 13.83 12.51 0.79
C LEU A 107 14.52 13.74 1.40
N ALA A 108 13.98 14.95 1.16
CA ALA A 108 14.46 16.19 1.74
C ALA A 108 13.98 16.41 3.19
N LEU A 109 12.79 15.91 3.55
CA LEU A 109 12.21 16.06 4.89
C LEU A 109 12.64 14.97 5.87
N VAL A 110 13.04 13.79 5.38
CA VAL A 110 13.48 12.69 6.25
C VAL A 110 14.94 12.90 6.67
N PRO A 111 15.25 12.92 7.99
CA PRO A 111 16.59 13.18 8.51
C PRO A 111 17.64 12.15 8.05
N ASP A 112 17.25 10.88 7.93
CA ASP A 112 18.12 9.79 7.50
C ASP A 112 17.66 9.21 6.15
N ARG A 113 18.26 9.73 5.09
CA ARG A 113 17.97 9.36 3.69
C ARG A 113 18.18 7.86 3.46
N GLY A 114 19.19 7.25 4.08
CA GLY A 114 19.52 5.84 3.87
C GLY A 114 18.45 4.91 4.43
N LYS A 115 17.88 5.24 5.60
CA LYS A 115 16.82 4.48 6.24
C LYS A 115 15.49 4.59 5.47
N TYR A 116 15.21 5.76 4.92
CA TYR A 116 14.05 6.00 4.04
C TYR A 116 14.13 5.16 2.76
N LEU A 117 15.28 5.15 2.08
CA LEU A 117 15.43 4.38 0.85
C LEU A 117 15.15 2.88 1.05
N ARG A 118 15.52 2.32 2.20
CA ARG A 118 15.28 0.89 2.51
C ARG A 118 13.81 0.57 2.80
N HIS A 119 13.02 1.53 3.28
CA HIS A 119 11.60 1.33 3.59
C HIS A 119 10.67 1.61 2.40
N HIS A 120 11.15 2.32 1.36
CA HIS A 120 10.33 2.73 0.20
C HIS A 120 10.90 2.24 -1.16
N PRO A 121 11.19 0.93 -1.33
CA PRO A 121 11.81 0.42 -2.56
C PRO A 121 10.93 0.61 -3.81
N VAL A 122 9.60 0.49 -3.68
CA VAL A 122 8.66 0.66 -4.80
C VAL A 122 8.73 2.07 -5.39
N GLU A 123 8.89 3.08 -4.54
CA GLU A 123 8.90 4.49 -4.93
C GLU A 123 10.17 4.83 -5.71
N ILE A 124 11.30 4.30 -5.24
CA ILE A 124 12.60 4.41 -5.91
C ILE A 124 12.52 3.75 -7.28
N VAL A 125 12.06 2.49 -7.34
CA VAL A 125 11.94 1.75 -8.60
C VAL A 125 11.05 2.51 -9.57
N VAL A 126 9.89 2.99 -9.12
CA VAL A 126 8.98 3.76 -9.98
C VAL A 126 9.63 5.05 -10.49
N VAL A 127 10.20 5.88 -9.62
CA VAL A 127 10.73 7.20 -10.04
C VAL A 127 11.94 7.05 -10.96
N PHE A 128 12.87 6.15 -10.64
CA PHE A 128 14.12 5.97 -11.39
C PHE A 128 13.97 5.13 -12.64
N LEU A 129 13.10 4.11 -12.63
CA LEU A 129 13.00 3.15 -13.73
C LEU A 129 11.89 3.49 -14.73
N THR A 130 11.02 4.47 -14.42
CA THR A 130 9.93 4.89 -15.30
C THR A 130 9.95 6.32 -15.88
N PRO A 131 11.10 7.02 -16.04
CA PRO A 131 11.14 8.31 -16.72
C PRO A 131 10.41 8.28 -18.09
N PRO A 132 9.55 9.27 -18.40
CA PRO A 132 8.84 9.33 -19.68
C PRO A 132 9.76 9.39 -20.92
N VAL A 133 11.05 9.71 -20.73
CA VAL A 133 12.07 9.88 -21.77
C VAL A 133 12.66 8.54 -22.27
N LEU A 134 12.24 7.40 -21.70
CA LEU A 134 12.77 6.09 -22.06
C LEU A 134 12.64 5.78 -23.58
N PRO A 135 13.72 5.34 -24.25
CA PRO A 135 13.71 4.99 -25.68
C PRO A 135 12.65 3.93 -26.04
N PRO A 136 12.16 3.90 -27.30
CA PRO A 136 11.18 2.91 -27.76
C PRO A 136 11.61 1.45 -27.55
N GLY A 137 12.91 1.15 -27.55
CA GLY A 137 13.44 -0.19 -27.27
C GLY A 137 13.21 -0.68 -25.84
N LEU A 138 12.75 0.18 -24.94
CA LEU A 138 12.41 -0.11 -23.54
C LEU A 138 10.89 -0.01 -23.29
N GLN A 139 10.05 -0.17 -24.32
CA GLN A 139 8.60 -0.25 -24.20
C GLN A 139 8.15 -1.23 -23.10
N SER A 140 8.86 -2.35 -22.95
CA SER A 140 8.68 -3.34 -21.88
C SER A 140 8.69 -2.76 -20.45
N LEU A 141 9.43 -1.67 -20.21
CA LEU A 141 9.50 -1.01 -18.89
C LEU A 141 8.29 -0.08 -18.63
N ARG A 142 7.43 0.17 -19.62
CA ARG A 142 6.21 0.97 -19.42
C ARG A 142 5.27 0.31 -18.41
N ALA A 143 5.20 -1.02 -18.39
CA ALA A 143 4.37 -1.78 -17.46
C ALA A 143 4.78 -1.55 -15.98
N ILE A 144 6.05 -1.20 -15.71
CA ILE A 144 6.55 -0.87 -14.37
C ILE A 144 5.87 0.39 -13.81
N ARG A 145 5.34 1.27 -14.68
CA ARG A 145 4.56 2.45 -14.23
C ARG A 145 3.31 2.03 -13.45
N LEU A 146 2.77 0.84 -13.71
CA LEU A 146 1.60 0.33 -13.00
C LEU A 146 1.92 -0.04 -11.55
N LEU A 147 3.20 -0.18 -11.16
CA LEU A 147 3.59 -0.30 -9.75
C LEU A 147 3.20 0.94 -8.93
N ARG A 148 2.95 2.10 -9.56
CA ARG A 148 2.37 3.29 -8.89
C ARG A 148 1.05 2.96 -8.20
N LEU A 149 0.30 1.99 -8.71
CA LEU A 149 -0.99 1.57 -8.14
C LEU A 149 -0.82 0.86 -6.80
N LEU A 150 0.35 0.26 -6.52
CA LEU A 150 0.64 -0.35 -5.23
C LEU A 150 0.62 0.67 -4.08
N ARG A 151 0.79 1.97 -4.34
CA ARG A 151 0.61 3.00 -3.31
C ARG A 151 -0.85 3.14 -2.87
N LEU A 152 -1.80 2.93 -3.77
CA LEU A 152 -3.23 2.88 -3.41
C LEU A 152 -3.49 1.75 -2.40
N LEU A 153 -2.81 0.61 -2.55
CA LEU A 153 -2.87 -0.50 -1.61
C LEU A 153 -2.32 -0.13 -0.24
N LYS A 154 -1.10 0.41 -0.18
CA LYS A 154 -0.42 0.73 1.08
C LYS A 154 -1.28 1.68 1.92
N LEU A 155 -1.89 2.68 1.28
CA LEU A 155 -2.82 3.59 1.96
C LEU A 155 -4.13 2.92 2.39
N ALA A 156 -4.71 2.05 1.55
CA ALA A 156 -5.92 1.30 1.90
C ALA A 156 -5.69 0.36 3.10
N GLN A 157 -4.52 -0.28 3.16
CA GLN A 157 -4.11 -1.13 4.28
C GLN A 157 -3.93 -0.36 5.59
N LEU A 158 -3.34 0.84 5.52
CA LEU A 158 -3.12 1.70 6.68
C LEU A 158 -4.43 2.33 7.23
N SER A 159 -5.50 2.35 6.45
CA SER A 159 -6.78 2.99 6.81
C SER A 159 -7.60 2.21 7.87
N ASN A 160 -7.16 1.03 8.31
CA ASN A 160 -7.93 0.14 9.20
C ASN A 160 -9.31 -0.31 8.62
N ARG A 161 -9.63 0.11 7.40
CA ARG A 161 -10.86 -0.21 6.65
C ARG A 161 -10.71 -1.43 5.74
N VAL A 162 -9.64 -2.19 5.89
CA VAL A 162 -9.29 -3.31 5.00
C VAL A 162 -10.46 -4.29 4.87
N PHE A 163 -11.13 -4.62 5.99
CA PHE A 163 -12.26 -5.55 5.98
C PHE A 163 -13.63 -4.90 5.75
N SER A 164 -13.70 -3.58 5.56
CA SER A 164 -14.94 -2.88 5.17
C SER A 164 -15.34 -3.23 3.73
N ASN A 165 -16.61 -3.01 3.39
CA ASN A 165 -17.11 -3.19 2.01
C ASN A 165 -16.32 -2.33 1.00
N GLU A 166 -15.92 -1.13 1.41
CA GLU A 166 -15.04 -0.24 0.65
C GLU A 166 -13.65 -0.85 0.45
N GLY A 167 -13.04 -1.37 1.52
CA GLY A 167 -11.71 -2.00 1.49
C GLY A 167 -11.66 -3.23 0.58
N LEU A 168 -12.73 -4.03 0.57
CA LEU A 168 -12.84 -5.18 -0.32
C LEU A 168 -12.96 -4.77 -1.80
N GLN A 169 -13.74 -3.73 -2.10
CA GLN A 169 -13.83 -3.19 -3.47
C GLN A 169 -12.49 -2.65 -3.95
N TYR A 170 -11.76 -1.93 -3.10
CA TYR A 170 -10.41 -1.45 -3.42
C TYR A 170 -9.43 -2.61 -3.63
N ALA A 171 -9.47 -3.63 -2.77
CA ALA A 171 -8.63 -4.81 -2.90
C ALA A 171 -8.94 -5.58 -4.20
N ALA A 172 -10.22 -5.74 -4.55
CA ALA A 172 -10.62 -6.40 -5.79
C ALA A 172 -10.15 -5.63 -7.02
N LEU A 173 -10.39 -4.31 -7.06
CA LEU A 173 -9.92 -3.45 -8.14
C LEU A 173 -8.40 -3.56 -8.27
N LEU A 174 -7.67 -3.39 -7.18
CA LEU A 174 -6.22 -3.48 -7.18
C LEU A 174 -5.71 -4.84 -7.65
N THR A 175 -6.35 -5.92 -7.22
CA THR A 175 -5.96 -7.27 -7.61
C THR A 175 -6.08 -7.43 -9.11
N VAL A 176 -7.21 -7.01 -9.69
CA VAL A 176 -7.42 -6.97 -11.15
C VAL A 176 -6.35 -6.13 -11.85
N LEU A 177 -6.07 -4.93 -11.33
CA LEU A 177 -5.08 -4.02 -11.92
C LEU A 177 -3.66 -4.57 -11.87
N THR A 178 -3.28 -5.17 -10.74
CA THR A 178 -1.97 -5.78 -10.54
C THR A 178 -1.80 -6.99 -11.44
N THR A 179 -2.86 -7.74 -11.67
CA THR A 179 -2.88 -8.87 -12.61
C THR A 179 -2.70 -8.41 -14.06
N VAL A 180 -3.45 -7.40 -14.51
CA VAL A 180 -3.28 -6.83 -15.86
C VAL A 180 -1.86 -6.27 -16.06
N ALA A 181 -1.35 -5.56 -15.04
CA ALA A 181 0.01 -5.05 -15.03
C ALA A 181 1.05 -6.17 -15.09
N GLY A 182 0.88 -7.19 -14.25
CA GLY A 182 1.74 -8.36 -14.18
C GLY A 182 1.81 -9.12 -15.50
N GLY A 183 0.69 -9.22 -16.22
CA GLY A 183 0.65 -9.81 -17.56
C GLY A 183 1.45 -9.03 -18.60
N SER A 184 1.39 -7.70 -18.52
CA SER A 184 2.19 -6.82 -19.38
C SER A 184 3.69 -6.93 -19.05
N VAL A 185 4.05 -7.00 -17.77
CA VAL A 185 5.44 -7.22 -17.31
C VAL A 185 5.96 -8.60 -17.72
N PHE A 186 5.13 -9.64 -17.61
CA PHE A 186 5.48 -10.99 -18.02
C PHE A 186 5.79 -11.05 -19.51
N ARG A 187 4.90 -10.52 -20.35
CA ARG A 187 5.14 -10.39 -21.79
C ARG A 187 6.45 -9.65 -22.07
N ALA A 188 6.69 -8.55 -21.37
CA ALA A 188 7.90 -7.76 -21.51
C ALA A 188 9.20 -8.55 -21.29
N PHE A 189 9.22 -9.47 -20.33
CA PHE A 189 10.38 -10.33 -20.06
C PHE A 189 10.46 -11.52 -21.02
N GLU A 190 9.33 -12.11 -21.39
CA GLU A 190 9.28 -13.34 -22.18
C GLU A 190 9.20 -13.09 -23.70
N ALA A 191 8.94 -11.86 -24.16
CA ALA A 191 8.78 -11.51 -25.58
C ALA A 191 10.00 -11.85 -26.46
N LYS A 192 11.19 -11.99 -25.87
CA LYS A 192 12.40 -12.41 -26.59
C LYS A 192 12.47 -13.94 -26.79
N ASN A 193 11.84 -14.70 -25.91
CA ASN A 193 11.89 -16.16 -25.89
C ASN A 193 10.62 -16.79 -26.49
N GLN A 194 9.50 -16.07 -26.45
CA GLN A 194 8.19 -16.52 -26.90
C GLN A 194 7.49 -15.39 -27.66
N HIS A 195 6.76 -15.74 -28.72
CA HIS A 195 5.88 -14.79 -29.41
C HIS A 195 4.58 -14.65 -28.61
N LEU A 196 4.58 -13.72 -27.65
CA LEU A 196 3.42 -13.40 -26.81
C LEU A 196 2.76 -12.12 -27.30
N THR A 197 1.46 -12.19 -27.57
CA THR A 197 0.64 -10.99 -27.77
C THR A 197 0.35 -10.32 -26.43
N GLU A 198 -0.20 -9.09 -26.46
CA GLU A 198 -0.62 -8.39 -25.24
C GLU A 198 -1.71 -9.13 -24.48
N TRP A 199 -2.65 -9.73 -25.23
CA TRP A 199 -3.73 -10.52 -24.66
C TRP A 199 -3.22 -11.81 -24.01
N ASP A 200 -2.20 -12.46 -24.58
CA ASP A 200 -1.60 -13.67 -24.00
C ASP A 200 -0.98 -13.38 -22.64
N GLY A 201 -0.30 -12.24 -22.49
CA GLY A 201 0.27 -11.81 -21.21
C GLY A 201 -0.81 -11.56 -20.16
N ILE A 202 -1.89 -10.86 -20.51
CA ILE A 202 -3.01 -10.59 -19.60
C ILE A 202 -3.73 -11.90 -19.23
N TYR A 203 -3.99 -12.77 -20.21
CA TYR A 203 -4.61 -14.07 -19.99
C TYR A 203 -3.77 -14.95 -19.07
N TRP A 204 -2.46 -15.03 -19.32
CA TRP A 204 -1.50 -15.72 -18.45
C TRP A 204 -1.56 -15.19 -17.02
N ALA A 205 -1.64 -13.87 -16.84
CA ALA A 205 -1.69 -13.29 -15.51
C ALA A 205 -2.99 -13.63 -14.78
N PHE A 206 -4.15 -13.58 -15.44
CA PHE A 206 -5.44 -13.93 -14.81
C PHE A 206 -5.51 -15.41 -14.41
N THR A 207 -5.05 -16.30 -15.29
CA THR A 207 -5.00 -17.74 -15.00
C THR A 207 -3.99 -18.07 -13.91
N THR A 208 -2.85 -17.39 -13.87
CA THR A 208 -1.84 -17.53 -12.81
C THR A 208 -2.34 -16.96 -11.47
N MET A 209 -2.97 -15.79 -11.49
CA MET A 209 -3.57 -15.15 -10.30
C MET A 209 -4.65 -16.03 -9.67
N THR A 210 -5.49 -16.64 -10.51
CA THR A 210 -6.55 -17.55 -10.07
C THR A 210 -6.04 -18.98 -9.81
N THR A 211 -4.73 -19.22 -9.92
CA THR A 211 -4.07 -20.52 -9.75
C THR A 211 -4.51 -21.62 -10.72
N VAL A 212 -5.24 -21.27 -11.78
CA VAL A 212 -5.63 -22.18 -12.87
C VAL A 212 -4.40 -22.56 -13.70
N GLY A 213 -3.49 -21.61 -13.90
CA GLY A 213 -2.35 -21.74 -14.79
C GLY A 213 -2.74 -21.65 -16.27
N SER A 214 -1.77 -21.32 -17.11
CA SER A 214 -1.93 -21.25 -18.57
C SER A 214 -0.87 -22.09 -19.28
N GLU A 215 -1.01 -22.21 -20.60
CA GLU A 215 -0.03 -22.81 -21.50
C GLU A 215 1.32 -22.06 -21.55
N PHE A 216 1.34 -20.75 -21.27
CA PHE A 216 2.58 -19.97 -21.22
C PHE A 216 3.28 -20.12 -19.87
N THR A 217 4.60 -20.28 -19.90
CA THR A 217 5.42 -20.47 -18.70
C THR A 217 6.59 -19.51 -18.66
N ALA A 218 6.98 -19.12 -17.45
CA ALA A 218 8.11 -18.23 -17.21
C ALA A 218 9.44 -18.94 -17.46
N THR A 219 10.13 -18.56 -18.53
CA THR A 219 11.46 -19.09 -18.86
C THR A 219 12.59 -18.18 -18.39
N THR A 220 12.29 -16.90 -18.18
CA THR A 220 13.24 -15.91 -17.69
C THR A 220 13.14 -15.72 -16.18
N VAL A 221 14.24 -15.28 -15.55
CA VAL A 221 14.26 -14.91 -14.13
C VAL A 221 13.23 -13.81 -13.84
N GLY A 222 13.08 -12.83 -14.75
CA GLY A 222 12.08 -11.76 -14.61
C GLY A 222 10.64 -12.27 -14.67
N GLY A 223 10.34 -13.18 -15.59
CA GLY A 223 9.05 -13.86 -15.68
C GLY A 223 8.75 -14.69 -14.43
N GLN A 224 9.74 -15.40 -13.87
CA GLN A 224 9.58 -16.22 -12.67
C GLN A 224 9.27 -15.37 -11.44
N ILE A 225 10.01 -14.27 -11.24
CA ILE A 225 9.73 -13.31 -10.18
C ILE A 225 8.32 -12.74 -10.33
N THR A 226 7.93 -12.36 -11.56
CA THR A 226 6.58 -11.85 -11.85
C THR A 226 5.50 -12.86 -11.51
N SER A 227 5.73 -14.15 -11.81
CA SER A 227 4.83 -15.26 -11.49
C SER A 227 4.60 -15.37 -9.98
N VAL A 228 5.68 -15.36 -9.19
CA VAL A 228 5.60 -15.43 -7.72
C VAL A 228 4.81 -14.26 -7.15
N VAL A 229 5.05 -13.04 -7.66
CA VAL A 229 4.33 -11.85 -7.20
C VAL A 229 2.84 -11.95 -7.48
N ILE A 230 2.44 -12.33 -8.71
CA ILE A 230 1.03 -12.47 -9.08
C ILE A 230 0.34 -13.54 -8.23
N LEU A 231 1.03 -14.65 -7.97
CA LEU A 231 0.50 -15.73 -7.15
C LEU A 231 0.28 -15.28 -5.70
N LEU A 232 1.22 -14.55 -5.11
CA LEU A 232 1.06 -13.96 -3.77
C LEU A 232 -0.11 -12.97 -3.72
N VAL A 233 -0.28 -12.14 -4.75
CA VAL A 233 -1.41 -11.21 -4.87
C VAL A 233 -2.74 -11.95 -4.91
N GLY A 234 -2.84 -13.01 -5.73
CA GLY A 234 -4.04 -13.84 -5.82
C GLY A 234 -4.43 -14.47 -4.48
N ILE A 235 -3.48 -15.12 -3.81
CA ILE A 235 -3.71 -15.76 -2.50
C ILE A 235 -4.08 -14.72 -1.43
N SER A 236 -3.40 -13.57 -1.43
CA SER A 236 -3.69 -12.48 -0.48
C SER A 236 -5.12 -11.95 -0.64
N PHE A 237 -5.57 -11.78 -1.89
CA PHE A 237 -6.94 -11.35 -2.17
C PHE A 237 -7.97 -12.36 -1.69
N VAL A 238 -7.75 -13.66 -1.96
CA VAL A 238 -8.64 -14.73 -1.48
C VAL A 238 -8.69 -14.76 0.04
N ALA A 239 -7.53 -14.70 0.73
CA ALA A 239 -7.47 -14.67 2.19
C ALA A 239 -8.23 -13.45 2.78
N MET A 240 -8.08 -12.29 2.15
CA MET A 240 -8.79 -11.07 2.54
C MET A 240 -10.30 -11.18 2.33
N LEU A 241 -10.74 -11.75 1.21
CA LEU A 241 -12.15 -12.02 0.92
C LEU A 241 -12.74 -12.96 1.97
N THR A 242 -12.05 -14.06 2.28
CA THR A 242 -12.46 -15.01 3.32
C THR A 242 -12.55 -14.32 4.69
N GLY A 243 -11.55 -13.50 5.06
CA GLY A 243 -11.56 -12.75 6.33
C GLY A 243 -12.69 -11.73 6.41
N SER A 244 -12.98 -11.01 5.33
CA SER A 244 -14.09 -10.04 5.28
C SER A 244 -15.44 -10.72 5.44
N ILE A 245 -15.62 -11.90 4.82
CA ILE A 245 -16.85 -12.70 4.96
C ILE A 245 -16.98 -13.22 6.40
N ALA A 246 -15.91 -13.79 6.97
CA ALA A 246 -15.91 -14.31 8.34
C ALA A 246 -16.31 -13.23 9.36
N GLN A 247 -15.80 -12.00 9.23
CA GLN A 247 -16.18 -10.89 10.10
C GLN A 247 -17.68 -10.55 10.07
N ARG A 248 -18.38 -10.79 8.95
CA ARG A 248 -19.84 -10.58 8.88
C ARG A 248 -20.59 -11.60 9.71
N PHE A 249 -20.11 -12.83 9.77
CA PHE A 249 -20.70 -13.88 10.60
C PHE A 249 -20.38 -13.71 12.08
N LEU A 250 -19.22 -13.13 12.41
CA LEU A 250 -18.77 -12.92 13.77
C LEU A 250 -19.30 -11.63 14.42
N LYS A 251 -19.98 -10.74 13.67
CA LYS A 251 -20.62 -9.56 14.24
C LYS A 251 -21.75 -10.01 15.17
N PRO A 252 -21.65 -9.77 16.49
CA PRO A 252 -22.76 -10.05 17.39
C PRO A 252 -23.97 -9.24 16.93
N SER A 253 -25.12 -9.90 16.78
CA SER A 253 -26.40 -9.20 16.62
C SER A 253 -26.58 -8.37 17.88
N ALA A 254 -26.27 -7.07 17.78
CA ALA A 254 -26.56 -6.12 18.84
C ALA A 254 -28.06 -6.24 19.13
N ASN A 255 -28.35 -6.71 20.34
CA ASN A 255 -29.68 -7.08 20.80
C ASN A 255 -30.68 -5.97 20.44
N GLN A 256 -31.74 -6.39 19.75
CA GLN A 256 -33.02 -5.71 19.82
C GLN A 256 -33.60 -6.02 21.20
N GLU A 257 -33.47 -5.09 22.13
CA GLU A 257 -34.32 -4.97 23.32
C GLU A 257 -35.00 -3.60 23.30
#